data_AF-A0A512C215-F1
#
_entry.id   AF-A0A512C215-F1
#
_cell.length_a   1.000
_cell.length_b   1.000
_cell.length_c   1.000
_cell.angle_alpha   90.00
_cell.angle_beta   90.00
_cell.angle_gamma   90.00
#
_symmetry.space_group_name_H-M   'P 1'
#
loop_
_entity.id
_entity.type
_entity.pdbx_description
1 polymer ?
#
loop_
_entity_poly.entity_id
_entity_poly.type
_entity_poly.pdbx_seq_one_letter_code
_entity_poly.pdbx_strand_id
1 'polypeptide(L)'
;MSYETFLIQTVEAEPAITMPELAARLLNEHGIVAAPAMLSRFPCRRGFTYKKHLMAAECARADVREERRVWRTQRQVRMREQPHRLVFLDETPTSTPR
;
A
#
# COMPACT_ATOMS: atom_id res chain seq x y z
N MET A 1 14.17 10.73 26.68
CA MET A 1 13.78 9.76 25.64
C MET A 1 14.21 10.32 24.30
N SER A 2 14.84 9.52 23.44
CA SER A 2 15.32 9.99 22.14
C SER A 2 14.12 10.29 21.23
N TYR A 3 14.12 11.45 20.55
CA TYR A 3 13.11 11.81 19.55
C TYR A 3 12.99 10.77 18.42
N GLU A 4 14.04 9.98 18.23
CA GLU A 4 14.11 8.89 17.28
C GLU A 4 13.13 7.75 17.61
N THR A 5 12.96 7.43 18.89
CA THR A 5 12.01 6.40 19.36
C THR A 5 10.58 6.88 19.18
N PHE A 6 10.32 8.16 19.47
CA PHE A 6 9.02 8.78 19.27
C PHE A 6 8.60 8.72 17.79
N LEU A 7 9.50 9.12 16.87
CA LEU A 7 9.23 9.07 15.43
C LEU A 7 8.87 7.66 14.94
N ILE A 8 9.56 6.63 15.44
CA ILE A 8 9.27 5.24 15.07
C ILE A 8 7.90 4.83 15.60
N GLN A 9 7.60 5.11 16.87
CA GLN A 9 6.31 4.77 17.47
C GLN A 9 5.14 5.49 16.79
N THR A 10 5.29 6.77 16.41
CA THR A 10 4.24 7.51 15.70
C THR A 10 3.97 6.92 14.32
N VAL A 11 5.03 6.56 13.57
CA VAL A 11 4.90 5.95 12.24
C VAL A 11 4.35 4.51 12.33
N GLU A 12 4.68 3.75 13.38
CA GLU A 12 4.11 2.42 13.60
C GLU A 12 2.63 2.47 14.01
N ALA A 13 2.24 3.43 14.84
CA ALA A 13 0.86 3.60 15.29
C ALA A 13 -0.07 4.13 14.18
N GLU A 14 0.43 5.05 13.36
CA GLU A 14 -0.34 5.67 12.29
C GLU A 14 0.48 5.73 11.00
N PRO A 15 0.57 4.63 10.25
CA PRO A 15 1.52 4.53 9.16
C PRO A 15 1.11 5.35 7.92
N ALA A 16 -0.13 5.86 7.87
CA ALA A 16 -0.59 6.79 6.85
C ALA A 16 -0.25 8.27 7.12
N ILE A 17 0.42 8.59 8.25
CA ILE A 17 0.77 9.96 8.60
C ILE A 17 1.69 10.58 7.54
N THR A 18 1.38 11.80 7.13
CA THR A 18 2.23 12.51 6.17
C THR A 18 3.47 13.09 6.86
N MET A 19 4.56 13.26 6.11
CA MET A 19 5.80 13.84 6.66
C MET A 19 5.62 15.25 7.27
N PRO A 20 4.80 16.16 6.71
CA PRO A 20 4.50 17.44 7.35
C PRO A 20 3.73 17.32 8.67
N GLU A 21 2.77 16.39 8.76
CA GLU A 21 2.02 16.13 10.00
C GLU A 21 2.93 15.55 11.08
N LEU A 22 3.83 14.63 10.70
CA LEU A 22 4.85 14.10 11.60
C LEU A 22 5.79 15.21 12.12
N ALA A 23 6.18 16.15 11.26
CA ALA A 23 6.98 17.32 11.65
C ALA A 23 6.24 18.23 12.63
N ALA A 24 4.94 18.45 12.41
CA ALA A 24 4.10 19.26 13.30
C ALA A 24 3.91 18.59 14.67
N ARG A 25 3.71 17.25 14.72
CA ARG A 25 3.65 16.49 15.98
C ARG A 25 4.98 16.54 16.74
N LEU A 26 6.10 16.39 16.03
CA LEU A 26 7.44 16.49 16.63
C LEU A 26 7.70 17.87 17.25
N LEU A 27 7.24 18.93 16.58
CA LEU A 27 7.33 20.29 17.11
C LEU A 27 6.45 20.48 18.34
N ASN A 28 5.20 19.99 18.32
CA ASN A 28 4.26 20.16 19.42
C ASN A 28 4.64 19.36 20.67
N GLU A 29 5.13 18.13 20.52
CA GLU A 29 5.40 17.24 21.66
C GLU A 29 6.84 17.36 22.20
N HIS A 30 7.81 17.66 21.33
CA HIS A 30 9.22 17.70 21.70
C HIS A 30 9.89 19.07 21.47
N GLY A 31 9.20 20.05 20.88
CA GLY A 31 9.78 21.36 20.57
C GLY A 31 10.85 21.33 19.47
N ILE A 32 10.98 20.21 18.75
CA ILE A 32 12.03 20.01 17.74
C ILE A 32 11.50 20.42 16.38
N VAL A 33 12.13 21.44 15.79
CA VAL A 33 11.86 21.85 14.41
C VAL A 33 12.62 20.94 13.45
N ALA A 34 11.90 20.08 12.75
CA ALA A 34 12.46 19.25 11.68
C ALA A 34 11.85 19.62 10.33
N ALA A 35 12.71 19.91 9.34
CA ALA A 35 12.25 20.10 7.97
C ALA A 35 11.70 18.76 7.42
N PRO A 36 10.55 18.74 6.71
CA PRO A 36 9.96 17.51 6.17
C PRO A 36 10.92 16.69 5.28
N ALA A 37 11.84 17.37 4.58
CA ALA A 37 12.88 16.73 3.76
C ALA A 37 13.92 15.97 4.60
N MET A 38 14.23 16.44 5.81
CA MET A 38 15.12 15.71 6.75
C MET A 38 14.40 14.50 7.33
N LEU A 39 13.11 14.66 7.67
CA LEU A 39 12.25 13.57 8.14
C LEU A 39 12.10 12.49 7.08
N SER A 40 11.95 12.82 5.80
CA SER A 40 11.84 11.81 4.72
C SER A 40 13.06 10.87 4.65
N ARG A 41 14.27 11.36 4.96
CA ARG A 41 15.49 10.52 4.91
C ARG A 41 15.56 9.52 6.05
N PHE A 42 14.87 9.79 7.16
CA PHE A 42 14.94 8.98 8.38
C PHE A 42 14.24 7.61 8.25
N PRO A 43 12.95 7.51 7.88
CA PRO A 43 12.27 6.25 7.58
C PRO A 43 12.92 5.49 6.43
N CYS A 44 13.33 6.19 5.37
CA CYS A 44 14.00 5.58 4.22
C CYS A 44 15.31 4.89 4.61
N ARG A 45 16.15 5.50 5.47
CA ARG A 45 17.38 4.86 5.97
C ARG A 45 17.12 3.67 6.89
N ARG A 46 15.98 3.67 7.59
CA ARG A 46 15.55 2.59 8.48
C ARG A 46 14.77 1.49 7.76
N GLY A 47 14.58 1.59 6.44
CA GLY A 47 13.88 0.59 5.63
C GLY A 47 12.35 0.69 5.65
N PHE A 48 11.79 1.72 6.28
CA PHE A 48 10.36 1.97 6.28
C PHE A 48 9.93 2.48 4.90
N THR A 49 9.48 1.58 4.03
CA THR A 49 8.82 1.91 2.77
C THR A 49 7.33 1.73 2.96
N TYR A 50 6.62 2.80 3.34
CA TYR A 50 5.16 2.72 3.45
C TYR A 50 4.50 2.96 2.10
N LYS A 51 4.09 1.87 1.44
CA LYS A 51 3.23 1.94 0.25
C LYS A 51 1.78 1.97 0.71
N LYS A 52 1.03 2.96 0.24
CA LYS A 52 -0.44 2.92 0.35
C LYS A 52 -0.93 1.66 -0.38
N HIS A 53 -1.51 0.73 0.36
CA HIS A 53 -2.22 -0.40 -0.21
C HIS A 53 -3.62 0.06 -0.63
N LEU A 54 -3.78 0.41 -1.91
CA LEU A 54 -5.10 0.56 -2.53
C LEU A 54 -5.65 -0.85 -2.84
N MET A 55 -6.41 -1.40 -1.90
CA MET A 55 -7.24 -2.58 -2.14
C MET A 55 -8.64 -2.12 -2.52
N ALA A 56 -9.15 -2.60 -3.66
CA ALA A 56 -10.56 -2.44 -3.99
C ALA A 56 -11.41 -3.08 -2.88
N ALA A 57 -12.47 -2.40 -2.44
CA ALA A 57 -13.33 -2.88 -1.35
C ALA A 57 -13.91 -4.28 -1.64
N GLU A 58 -14.15 -4.60 -2.91
CA GLU A 58 -14.59 -5.91 -3.36
C GLU A 58 -13.61 -7.04 -2.99
N CYS A 59 -12.30 -6.79 -2.99
CA CYS A 59 -11.29 -7.78 -2.58
C CYS A 59 -11.40 -8.20 -1.11
N ALA A 60 -12.04 -7.38 -0.26
CA ALA A 60 -12.27 -7.72 1.14
C ALA A 60 -13.44 -8.70 1.32
N ARG A 61 -14.32 -8.83 0.32
CA ARG A 61 -15.46 -9.76 0.38
C ARG A 61 -14.95 -11.20 0.40
N ALA A 62 -15.52 -12.02 1.28
CA ALA A 62 -15.03 -13.37 1.53
C ALA A 62 -15.19 -14.29 0.32
N ASP A 63 -16.28 -14.14 -0.43
CA ASP A 63 -16.55 -14.83 -1.69
C ASP A 63 -15.49 -14.53 -2.74
N VAL A 64 -15.21 -13.24 -2.98
CA VAL A 64 -14.21 -12.77 -3.95
C VAL A 64 -12.81 -13.24 -3.56
N ARG A 65 -12.48 -13.21 -2.26
CA ARG A 65 -11.20 -13.69 -1.76
C ARG A 65 -11.01 -15.18 -2.00
N GLU A 66 -12.04 -15.99 -1.75
CA GLU A 66 -11.97 -17.44 -1.95
C GLU A 66 -11.94 -17.81 -3.44
N GLU A 67 -12.78 -17.19 -4.27
CA GLU A 67 -12.73 -17.33 -5.73
C GLU A 67 -11.33 -16.98 -6.27
N ARG A 68 -10.74 -15.87 -5.80
CA ARG A 68 -9.38 -15.46 -6.17
C ARG A 68 -8.31 -16.43 -5.66
N ARG A 69 -8.55 -17.13 -4.54
CA ARG A 69 -7.67 -18.18 -4.03
C ARG A 69 -7.72 -19.39 -4.95
N VAL A 70 -8.91 -19.91 -5.23
CA VAL A 70 -9.15 -21.03 -6.16
C VAL A 70 -8.57 -20.73 -7.55
N TRP A 71 -8.79 -19.50 -8.04
CA TRP A 71 -8.23 -19.06 -9.32
C TRP A 71 -6.71 -19.19 -9.34
N ARG A 72 -6.01 -18.66 -8.33
CA ARG A 72 -4.53 -18.67 -8.27
C ARG A 72 -3.94 -20.06 -8.02
N THR A 73 -4.53 -20.83 -7.13
CA THR A 73 -3.94 -22.11 -6.69
C THR A 73 -4.29 -23.28 -7.59
N GLN A 74 -5.42 -23.21 -8.30
CA GLN A 74 -5.91 -24.33 -9.10
C GLN A 74 -6.04 -23.95 -10.57
N ARG A 75 -6.86 -22.92 -10.89
CA ARG A 75 -7.17 -22.58 -12.29
C ARG A 75 -5.92 -22.10 -13.03
N GLN A 76 -5.14 -21.19 -12.46
CA GLN A 76 -3.89 -20.69 -13.07
C GLN A 76 -2.85 -21.78 -13.31
N VAL A 77 -2.76 -22.80 -12.44
CA VAL A 77 -1.84 -23.92 -12.63
C VAL A 77 -2.21 -24.69 -13.89
N ARG A 78 -3.49 -25.08 -14.02
CA ARG A 78 -3.99 -25.77 -15.23
C ARG A 78 -3.86 -24.93 -16.49
N MET A 79 -4.13 -23.63 -16.39
CA MET A 79 -3.95 -22.68 -17.49
C MET A 79 -2.49 -22.67 -17.99
N ARG A 80 -1.52 -22.66 -17.07
CA ARG A 80 -0.09 -22.71 -17.43
C ARG A 80 0.34 -24.02 -18.05
N GLU A 81 -0.26 -25.15 -17.67
CA GLU A 81 0.05 -26.47 -18.24
C GLU A 81 -0.45 -26.59 -19.69
N GLN A 82 -1.55 -25.93 -20.04
CA GLN A 82 -2.19 -26.05 -21.37
C GLN A 82 -2.50 -24.67 -21.98
N PRO A 83 -1.48 -23.82 -22.22
CA PRO A 83 -1.69 -22.44 -22.67
C PRO A 83 -2.34 -22.37 -24.06
N HIS A 84 -2.12 -23.39 -24.90
CA HIS A 84 -2.71 -23.50 -26.25
C HIS A 84 -4.24 -23.69 -26.25
N ARG A 85 -4.87 -23.93 -25.09
CA ARG A 85 -6.32 -24.02 -24.93
C ARG A 85 -6.95 -22.76 -24.34
N LEU A 86 -6.14 -21.73 -24.07
CA LEU A 86 -6.60 -20.50 -23.44
C LEU A 86 -6.90 -19.42 -24.47
N VAL A 87 -8.08 -18.84 -24.34
CA VAL A 87 -8.47 -17.62 -25.05
C VAL A 87 -8.92 -16.62 -24.01
N PHE A 88 -8.35 -15.41 -24.05
CA PHE A 88 -8.77 -14.30 -23.20
C PHE A 88 -9.75 -13.42 -23.96
N LEU A 89 -10.88 -13.14 -23.34
CA LEU A 89 -11.90 -12.22 -23.84
C LEU A 89 -12.10 -11.16 -22.75
N ASP A 90 -11.94 -9.90 -23.11
CA ASP A 90 -12.18 -8.76 -22.24
C ASP A 90 -12.96 -7.72 -23.03
N GLU A 91 -14.05 -7.23 -22.45
CA GLU A 91 -14.90 -6.23 -23.08
C GLU A 91 -14.45 -4.84 -22.61
N THR A 92 -13.98 -4.03 -23.54
CA THR A 92 -13.63 -2.64 -23.26
C THR A 92 -14.73 -1.72 -23.78
N PRO A 93 -15.41 -0.93 -22.93
CA PRO A 93 -16.45 -0.02 -23.39
C PRO A 93 -15.85 1.09 -24.24
N THR A 94 -16.37 1.29 -25.46
CA THR A 94 -15.98 2.40 -26.32
C THR A 94 -16.84 3.62 -25.98
N SER A 95 -16.22 4.71 -25.53
CA SER A 95 -16.93 5.98 -25.39
C SER A 95 -17.16 6.60 -26.77
N THR A 96 -18.38 7.01 -27.06
CA THR A 96 -18.69 7.82 -28.24
C THR A 96 -18.06 9.21 -28.11
N PRO A 97 -17.30 9.70 -29.11
CA PRO A 97 -16.78 11.06 -29.09
C PRO A 97 -17.95 12.06 -29.16
N ARG A 98 -17.89 13.09 -28.31
CA ARG A 98 -18.86 14.20 -28.25
C ARG A 98 -18.56 15.25 -29.31
#